data_AF-A0A7V4UBV2-F1
#
_entry.id   AF-A0A7V4UBV2-F1
#
_cell.length_a   1.000
_cell.length_b   1.000
_cell.length_c   1.000
_cell.angle_alpha   90.00
_cell.angle_beta   90.00
_cell.angle_gamma   90.00
#
_symmetry.space_group_name_H-M   'P 1'
#
loop_
_entity.id
_entity.type
_entity.pdbx_description
1 polymer ?
#
loop_
_entity_poly.entity_id
_entity_poly.type
_entity_poly.pdbx_seq_one_letter_code
_entity_poly.pdbx_strand_id
1 'polypeptide(L)'
;MKLPNFRLYDTQALFGAVLAVLALLVLPVLLALIFKNFDTQQNVIWINPGSKGFGKYREPLVLVATAVIVLLGGIGGILGFNSLGQKRNNRQGLSWIGLAFGALSIVLAALALVAWMQLKLPIVAS
;
A
#
# COMPACT_ATOMS: atom_id res chain seq x y z
N MET A 1 -11.24 28.84 -1.93
CA MET A 1 -10.22 28.11 -1.14
C MET A 1 -8.87 28.29 -1.82
N LYS A 2 -7.77 28.49 -1.06
CA LYS A 2 -6.42 28.65 -1.62
C LYS A 2 -5.78 27.28 -1.80
N LEU A 3 -5.21 26.98 -2.98
CA LEU A 3 -4.56 25.70 -3.23
C LEU A 3 -3.28 25.55 -2.37
N PRO A 4 -2.95 24.33 -1.91
CA PRO A 4 -1.73 24.10 -1.15
C PRO A 4 -0.48 24.37 -2.00
N ASN A 5 0.53 25.01 -1.40
CA ASN A 5 1.79 25.33 -2.08
C ASN A 5 2.87 24.30 -1.73
N PHE A 6 3.07 23.33 -2.62
CA PHE A 6 4.09 22.28 -2.46
C PHE A 6 5.53 22.78 -2.54
N ARG A 7 5.79 24.06 -2.81
CA ARG A 7 7.15 24.63 -2.65
C ARG A 7 7.53 24.78 -1.18
N LEU A 8 6.56 24.78 -0.27
CA LEU A 8 6.80 24.86 1.17
C LEU A 8 7.02 23.45 1.75
N TYR A 9 8.17 23.25 2.39
CA TYR A 9 8.53 21.96 2.99
C TYR A 9 7.55 21.52 4.07
N ASP A 10 6.97 22.45 4.85
CA ASP A 10 5.93 22.12 5.84
C ASP A 10 4.67 21.52 5.19
N THR A 11 4.33 21.96 3.98
CA THR A 11 3.20 21.43 3.20
C THR A 11 3.55 20.04 2.66
N GLN A 12 4.75 19.87 2.11
CA GLN A 12 5.23 18.55 1.69
C GLN A 12 5.26 17.54 2.85
N ALA A 13 5.74 17.95 4.02
CA ALA A 13 5.79 17.11 5.22
C ALA A 13 4.40 16.65 5.65
N LEU A 14 3.43 17.57 5.70
CA LEU A 14 2.04 17.23 6.05
C LEU A 14 1.40 16.29 5.04
N PHE A 15 1.40 16.64 3.75
CA PHE A 15 0.78 15.82 2.72
C PHE A 15 1.50 14.49 2.56
N GLY A 16 2.83 14.48 2.68
CA GLY A 16 3.64 13.27 2.66
C GLY A 16 3.24 12.29 3.77
N ALA A 17 3.13 12.79 5.00
CA ALA A 17 2.66 12.00 6.14
C ALA A 17 1.23 11.47 5.95
N VAL A 18 0.29 12.31 5.50
CA VAL A 18 -1.10 11.90 5.29
C VAL A 18 -1.20 10.80 4.24
N LEU A 19 -0.54 10.97 3.09
CA LEU A 19 -0.55 9.96 2.01
C LEU A 19 0.10 8.65 2.45
N ALA A 20 1.23 8.72 3.17
CA ALA A 20 1.89 7.54 3.71
C ALA A 20 1.04 6.79 4.74
N VAL A 21 0.34 7.50 5.62
CA VAL A 21 -0.62 6.89 6.57
C VAL A 21 -1.78 6.24 5.82
N LEU A 22 -2.36 6.91 4.82
CA LEU A 22 -3.41 6.32 3.99
C LEU A 22 -2.93 5.05 3.27
N ALA A 23 -1.71 5.04 2.74
CA ALA A 23 -1.10 3.85 2.15
C ALA A 23 -1.05 2.68 3.15
N LEU A 24 -0.62 2.97 4.39
CA LEU A 24 -0.58 1.98 5.47
C LEU A 24 -1.98 1.48 5.86
N LEU A 25 -3.02 2.32 5.83
CA LEU A 25 -4.39 1.92 6.13
C LEU A 25 -5.03 1.05 5.04
N VAL A 26 -4.59 1.17 3.78
CA VAL A 26 -5.03 0.29 2.69
C VAL A 26 -4.34 -1.08 2.76
N LEU A 27 -3.15 -1.18 3.36
CA LEU A 27 -2.39 -2.42 3.46
C LEU A 27 -3.17 -3.57 4.14
N PRO A 28 -3.87 -3.39 5.28
CA PRO A 28 -4.73 -4.43 5.85
C PRO A 28 -5.80 -4.95 4.89
N VAL A 29 -6.37 -4.09 4.03
CA VAL A 29 -7.35 -4.50 3.01
C VAL A 29 -6.69 -5.40 1.97
N LEU A 30 -5.50 -5.04 1.49
CA LEU A 30 -4.70 -5.89 0.60
C LEU A 30 -4.39 -7.25 1.24
N LEU A 31 -3.93 -7.26 2.49
CA LEU A 31 -3.60 -8.49 3.22
C LEU A 31 -4.83 -9.38 3.41
N ALA A 32 -5.99 -8.79 3.76
CA ALA A 32 -7.24 -9.53 3.87
C ALA A 32 -7.68 -10.13 2.52
N LEU A 33 -7.51 -9.40 1.41
CA LEU A 33 -7.78 -9.91 0.08
C LEU A 33 -6.83 -11.05 -0.31
N ILE A 34 -5.55 -10.96 0.05
CA ILE A 34 -4.54 -11.96 -0.29
C ILE A 34 -4.71 -13.23 0.56
N PHE A 35 -4.80 -13.12 1.88
CA PHE A 35 -4.81 -14.27 2.78
C PHE A 35 -6.20 -14.87 3.03
N LYS A 36 -7.24 -14.36 2.35
CA LYS A 36 -8.56 -15.02 2.36
C LYS A 36 -8.44 -16.45 1.83
N ASN A 37 -8.96 -17.43 2.57
CA ASN A 37 -8.86 -18.86 2.23
C ASN A 37 -7.41 -19.38 2.13
N PHE A 38 -6.50 -18.80 2.92
CA PHE A 38 -5.16 -19.37 3.08
C PHE A 38 -5.25 -20.69 3.86
N ASP A 39 -4.72 -21.76 3.27
CA ASP A 39 -4.64 -23.07 3.88
C ASP A 39 -3.26 -23.25 4.53
N THR A 40 -3.22 -23.30 5.86
CA THR A 40 -1.98 -23.44 6.63
C THR A 40 -1.37 -24.83 6.54
N GLN A 41 -2.13 -25.86 6.13
CA GLN A 41 -1.59 -27.21 5.99
C GLN A 41 -0.79 -27.36 4.70
N GLN A 42 -1.29 -26.76 3.62
CA GLN A 42 -0.67 -26.83 2.30
C GLN A 42 0.17 -25.60 1.96
N ASN A 43 0.10 -24.54 2.77
CA ASN A 43 0.75 -23.23 2.54
C ASN A 43 0.35 -22.59 1.20
N VAL A 44 -0.92 -22.72 0.81
CA VAL A 44 -1.43 -22.21 -0.48
C VAL A 44 -2.65 -21.32 -0.29
N ILE A 45 -2.86 -20.43 -1.24
CA ILE A 45 -4.01 -19.54 -1.29
C ILE A 45 -4.96 -20.05 -2.37
N TRP A 46 -6.11 -20.56 -1.94
CA TRP A 46 -7.10 -21.09 -2.88
C TRP A 46 -7.87 -19.97 -3.58
N ILE A 47 -7.86 -20.00 -4.92
CA ILE A 47 -8.64 -19.12 -5.78
C ILE A 47 -9.66 -19.94 -6.55
N ASN A 48 -10.93 -19.56 -6.50
CA ASN A 48 -11.99 -20.17 -7.31
C ASN A 48 -12.20 -19.33 -8.60
N PRO A 49 -11.75 -19.80 -9.77
CA PRO A 49 -11.89 -19.06 -11.03
C PRO A 49 -13.35 -18.93 -11.48
N GLY A 50 -14.21 -19.88 -11.08
CA GLY A 50 -15.65 -19.89 -11.38
C GLY A 50 -16.50 -19.16 -10.33
N SER A 51 -15.88 -18.44 -9.39
CA SER A 51 -16.61 -17.76 -8.33
C SER A 51 -17.56 -16.69 -8.89
N LYS A 52 -18.83 -16.75 -8.48
CA LYS A 52 -19.84 -15.74 -8.81
C LYS A 52 -19.73 -14.55 -7.84
N GLY A 53 -20.19 -13.37 -8.27
CA GLY A 53 -20.21 -12.17 -7.45
C GLY A 53 -18.82 -11.56 -7.21
N PHE A 54 -18.54 -11.11 -5.98
CA PHE A 54 -17.29 -10.41 -5.63
C PHE A 54 -16.03 -11.28 -5.75
N GLY A 55 -16.15 -12.61 -5.70
CA GLY A 55 -15.01 -13.54 -5.82
C GLY A 55 -14.26 -13.41 -7.14
N LYS A 56 -14.99 -13.18 -8.25
CA LYS A 56 -14.46 -12.93 -9.60
C LYS A 56 -13.45 -11.78 -9.63
N TYR A 57 -13.67 -10.75 -8.82
CA TYR A 57 -12.88 -9.52 -8.86
C TYR A 57 -11.70 -9.54 -7.89
N ARG A 58 -11.45 -10.65 -7.17
CA ARG A 58 -10.40 -10.71 -6.16
C ARG A 58 -9.02 -10.38 -6.73
N GLU A 59 -8.64 -11.01 -7.85
CA GLU A 59 -7.33 -10.77 -8.48
C GLU A 59 -7.15 -9.32 -8.95
N PRO A 60 -8.08 -8.71 -9.73
CA PRO A 60 -7.94 -7.30 -10.08
C PRO A 60 -7.98 -6.38 -8.85
N LEU A 61 -8.74 -6.71 -7.80
CA LEU A 61 -8.75 -5.93 -6.55
C LEU A 61 -7.40 -5.99 -5.82
N VAL A 62 -6.72 -7.14 -5.80
CA VAL A 62 -5.35 -7.26 -5.26
C VAL A 62 -4.41 -6.32 -6.01
N LEU A 63 -4.44 -6.34 -7.35
CA LEU A 63 -3.58 -5.49 -8.17
C LEU A 63 -3.87 -4.00 -7.98
N VAL A 64 -5.15 -3.60 -7.95
CA VAL A 64 -5.55 -2.21 -7.72
C VAL A 64 -5.15 -1.75 -6.32
N ALA A 65 -5.38 -2.56 -5.28
CA ALA A 65 -4.99 -2.23 -3.93
C ALA A 65 -3.46 -2.08 -3.80
N THR A 66 -2.67 -2.98 -4.41
CA THR A 66 -1.21 -2.84 -4.47
C THR A 66 -0.80 -1.55 -5.19
N ALA A 67 -1.40 -1.24 -6.34
CA ALA A 67 -1.10 -0.03 -7.09
C ALA A 67 -1.40 1.24 -6.29
N VAL A 68 -2.54 1.28 -5.59
CA VAL A 68 -2.92 2.39 -4.70
C VAL A 68 -1.91 2.57 -3.58
N ILE A 69 -1.47 1.49 -2.93
CA ILE A 69 -0.46 1.57 -1.86
C ILE A 69 0.87 2.09 -2.43
N VAL A 70 1.31 1.60 -3.59
CA VAL A 70 2.56 2.05 -4.22
C VAL A 70 2.50 3.53 -4.60
N LEU A 71 1.38 4.01 -5.15
CA LEU A 71 1.20 5.41 -5.51
C LEU A 71 1.18 6.32 -4.26
N LEU A 72 0.35 5.99 -3.27
CA LEU A 72 0.22 6.78 -2.05
C LEU A 72 1.51 6.75 -1.22
N GLY A 73 2.09 5.57 -1.03
CA GLY A 73 3.33 5.37 -0.30
C GLY A 73 4.52 5.98 -1.03
N GLY A 74 4.57 5.91 -2.36
CA GLY A 74 5.63 6.50 -3.18
C GLY A 74 5.60 8.02 -3.14
N ILE A 75 4.44 8.64 -3.38
CA ILE A 75 4.29 10.09 -3.28
C ILE A 75 4.53 10.55 -1.84
N GLY A 76 3.98 9.83 -0.85
CA GLY A 76 4.16 10.10 0.57
C GLY A 76 5.64 10.08 0.99
N GLY A 77 6.35 9.03 0.55
CA GLY A 77 7.76 8.83 0.80
C GLY A 77 8.65 9.89 0.14
N ILE A 78 8.40 10.22 -1.12
CA ILE A 78 9.17 11.25 -1.86
C ILE A 78 8.98 12.63 -1.22
N LEU A 79 7.75 13.02 -0.87
CA LEU A 79 7.48 14.29 -0.19
C LEU A 79 8.08 14.33 1.22
N GLY A 80 8.03 13.20 1.94
CA GLY A 80 8.69 13.04 3.24
C GLY A 80 10.21 13.24 3.12
N PHE A 81 10.84 12.55 2.17
CA PHE A 81 12.28 12.66 1.90
C PHE A 81 12.69 14.09 1.52
N ASN A 82 11.98 14.70 0.57
CA ASN A 82 12.32 16.04 0.07
C ASN A 82 12.21 17.14 1.13
N SER A 83 11.35 16.96 2.14
CA SER A 83 11.18 17.90 3.24
C SER A 83 12.09 17.63 4.44
N LEU A 84 12.69 16.44 4.51
CA LEU A 84 13.53 16.01 5.63
C LEU A 84 14.83 16.81 5.70
N GLY A 85 15.25 17.22 6.90
CA GLY A 85 16.52 17.92 7.12
C GLY A 85 16.54 19.37 6.64
N GLN A 86 15.46 19.87 6.04
CA GLN A 86 15.36 21.26 5.59
C GLN A 86 15.25 22.21 6.78
N LYS A 87 16.16 23.19 6.89
CA LYS A 87 16.19 24.17 8.00
C LYS A 87 14.88 24.97 8.16
N ARG A 88 14.11 25.10 7.08
CA ARG A 88 12.82 25.82 7.05
C ARG A 88 11.60 24.91 7.28
N ASN A 89 11.80 23.63 7.54
CA ASN A 89 10.73 22.70 7.87
C ASN A 89 10.62 22.57 9.39
N ASN A 90 9.53 23.10 9.95
CA ASN A 90 9.22 23.02 11.37
C ASN A 90 8.53 21.69 11.75
N ARG A 91 8.22 20.85 10.76
CA ARG A 91 7.45 19.61 10.89
C ARG A 91 8.30 18.38 10.54
N GLN A 92 9.54 18.34 11.00
CA GLN A 92 10.48 17.24 10.71
C GLN A 92 9.94 15.86 11.09
N GLY A 93 9.17 15.75 12.19
CA GLY A 93 8.52 14.50 12.57
C GLY A 93 7.56 13.97 11.51
N LEU A 94 6.81 14.86 10.84
CA LEU A 94 5.91 14.47 9.74
C LEU A 94 6.69 14.04 8.49
N SER A 95 7.84 14.67 8.21
CA SER A 95 8.72 14.23 7.11
C SER A 95 9.24 12.81 7.34
N TRP A 96 9.64 12.49 8.57
CA TRP A 96 10.03 11.12 8.95
C TRP A 96 8.88 10.13 8.82
N ILE A 97 7.67 10.49 9.26
CA ILE A 97 6.48 9.64 9.10
C ILE A 97 6.20 9.40 7.61
N GLY A 98 6.19 10.45 6.78
CA GLY A 98 5.99 10.35 5.34
C GLY A 98 6.99 9.40 4.69
N LEU A 99 8.28 9.58 4.99
CA LEU A 99 9.36 8.74 4.48
C LEU A 99 9.23 7.29 4.95
N ALA A 100 9.17 7.07 6.27
CA ALA A 100 9.21 5.74 6.86
C ALA A 100 7.96 4.92 6.51
N PHE A 101 6.77 5.49 6.68
CA PHE A 101 5.52 4.77 6.38
C PHE A 101 5.31 4.64 4.87
N GLY A 102 5.75 5.61 4.08
CA GLY A 102 5.73 5.51 2.62
C GLY A 102 6.58 4.34 2.13
N ALA A 103 7.84 4.27 2.55
CA ALA A 103 8.74 3.18 2.20
C ALA A 103 8.26 1.82 2.74
N LEU A 104 7.85 1.77 4.01
CA LEU A 104 7.37 0.55 4.65
C LEU A 104 6.14 -0.02 3.93
N SER A 105 5.15 0.83 3.63
CA SER A 105 3.92 0.39 2.95
C SER A 105 4.20 -0.18 1.55
N ILE A 106 5.13 0.43 0.80
CA ILE A 106 5.56 -0.09 -0.51
C ILE A 106 6.23 -1.46 -0.36
N VAL A 107 7.18 -1.60 0.56
CA VAL A 107 7.91 -2.85 0.78
C VAL A 107 6.94 -3.97 1.17
N LEU A 108 6.05 -3.72 2.13
CA LEU A 108 5.07 -4.70 2.58
C LEU A 108 4.08 -5.08 1.47
N ALA A 109 3.61 -4.12 0.67
CA ALA A 109 2.73 -4.40 -0.46
C ALA A 109 3.42 -5.22 -1.55
N ALA A 110 4.71 -4.96 -1.83
CA ALA A 110 5.50 -5.74 -2.77
C ALA A 110 5.70 -7.18 -2.29
N LEU A 111 6.09 -7.37 -1.01
CA LEU A 111 6.22 -8.70 -0.41
C LEU A 111 4.90 -9.47 -0.41
N ALA A 112 3.79 -8.80 -0.08
CA ALA A 112 2.47 -9.41 -0.12
C ALA A 112 2.06 -9.83 -1.54
N LEU A 113 2.32 -8.98 -2.55
CA LEU A 113 2.04 -9.32 -3.95
C LEU A 113 2.90 -10.48 -4.43
N VAL A 114 4.19 -10.54 -4.05
CA VAL A 114 5.07 -11.67 -4.36
C VAL A 114 4.54 -12.95 -3.73
N ALA A 115 4.15 -12.92 -2.44
CA ALA A 115 3.54 -14.06 -1.77
C ALA A 115 2.25 -14.51 -2.47
N TRP A 116 1.39 -13.56 -2.88
CA TRP A 116 0.20 -13.87 -3.66
C TRP A 116 0.52 -14.58 -4.98
N MET A 117 1.49 -14.08 -5.74
CA MET A 117 1.87 -14.68 -7.02
C MET A 117 2.46 -16.08 -6.87
N GLN A 118 3.19 -16.35 -5.79
CA GLN A 118 3.84 -17.63 -5.54
C GLN A 118 2.90 -18.67 -4.92
N LEU A 119 1.98 -18.25 -4.05
CA LEU A 119 1.14 -19.16 -3.26
C LEU A 119 -0.26 -19.37 -3.85
N LYS A 120 -0.67 -18.58 -4.85
CA LYS A 120 -2.00 -18.72 -5.45
C LYS A 120 -2.11 -20.01 -6.26
N LEU A 121 -3.13 -20.80 -5.98
CA LEU A 121 -3.49 -21.97 -6.79
C LEU A 121 -4.99 -21.94 -7.17
N PRO A 122 -5.33 -22.22 -8.44
CA PRO A 122 -6.71 -22.35 -8.84
C PRO A 122 -7.29 -23.66 -8.28
N ILE A 123 -8.51 -23.59 -7.74
CA ILE A 123 -9.29 -24.79 -7.43
C ILE A 123 -9.69 -25.41 -8.77
N VAL A 124 -9.07 -26.54 -9.11
CA VAL A 124 -9.48 -27.37 -10.24
C VAL A 124 -10.65 -28.23 -9.76
N ALA A 125 -11.87 -27.86 -10.14
CA ALA A 125 -13.01 -28.76 -9.97
C ALA A 125 -12.79 -29.96 -10.91
N SER A 126 -12.63 -31.16 -10.32
CA SER A 126 -12.66 -32.42 -11.04
C SER A 126 -14.10 -32.84 -11.33
#